data_AF-A0A2D9CEM8-F1
#
_entry.id   AF-A0A2D9CEM8-F1
#
_cell.length_a   1.000
_cell.length_b   1.000
_cell.length_c   1.000
_cell.angle_alpha   90.00
_cell.angle_beta   90.00
_cell.angle_gamma   90.00
#
_symmetry.space_group_name_H-M   'P 1'
#
loop_
_entity.id
_entity.type
_entity.pdbx_description
1 polymer ?
#
loop_
_entity_poly.entity_id
_entity_poly.type
_entity_poly.pdbx_seq_one_letter_code
_entity_poly.pdbx_strand_id
1 'polypeptide(L)'
;MENRNNTLSHEELFEKKRTFMFDIECYSNFFLASFMCYETGKTISFERSPGSEINLADLDWILNNFLIVGFNSRNYDIPMLFAARAGLYANELKTLSDELIVEDFHISKVEKKWKFRIGFCNHIDIQEVAPGVMIGLKHYAGRMHLEKLQDLPFDPNSDLTEDQAAEIRSYCKNDLEVTAYLYSRLEQSIKLREQMGLDYELDLRSKSDAQIAESVLKNEIESRKCKRISRPKKDRTAILKYKVPDYIKPKTESLKSIVKLVKNAKFDLDEGGRPKMPDAIRKAKIQIGSSVYNMGIGGLHSTEKKQCFVSNDEYILIDRDVASYYPQIILNQRLYPDHIGKEFLDVYQSIVDKRLKAKATPGKIAKSTADSLKITINGAFGKLGSEYSCLYAPQLLLQVTLTGQLSLLLLIEMIENRGISVVSANTDGIVVKCPIHRQCDLQEEVSRWEKVTQFTTEETVYKAIYSRDVNNYIAIGDQGDFKAKGSYVCDLSMKNKDRESLMKNPEFTICNEAVMLFLRDGTSIEKTIRTCQDIRKFVAVRKVNGGAMKNGEYLGKVVRWYIKEGEFGIIEYWKNGNKVPNSDGGCPVMNFGNFPSDINYEWYHERCFGILKDLGYGRKVETQLGLF
;
A
#
# COMPACT_ATOMS: atom_id res chain seq x y z
N MET A 1 30.11 -10.28 16.22
CA MET A 1 29.27 -10.09 17.42
C MET A 1 29.65 -11.18 18.41
N GLU A 2 30.47 -10.83 19.41
CA GLU A 2 30.87 -11.75 20.48
C GLU A 2 29.63 -12.22 21.26
N ASN A 3 29.68 -13.45 21.77
CA ASN A 3 28.66 -14.11 22.60
C ASN A 3 28.18 -13.19 23.73
N ARG A 4 27.17 -12.37 23.46
CA ARG A 4 26.35 -11.71 24.47
C ARG A 4 25.24 -12.68 24.85
N ASN A 5 25.01 -12.82 26.14
CA ASN A 5 23.92 -13.63 26.66
C ASN A 5 22.60 -13.14 26.04
N ASN A 6 22.00 -13.94 25.15
CA ASN A 6 20.85 -13.56 24.33
C ASN A 6 19.50 -13.62 25.09
N THR A 7 19.56 -13.99 26.37
CA THR A 7 18.39 -14.14 27.24
C THR A 7 18.27 -12.92 28.15
N LEU A 8 17.05 -12.42 28.37
CA LEU A 8 16.79 -11.39 29.38
C LEU A 8 17.05 -11.94 30.78
N SER A 9 17.84 -11.23 31.59
CA SER A 9 17.89 -11.54 33.02
C SER A 9 16.60 -11.05 33.70
N HIS A 10 16.29 -11.62 34.87
CA HIS A 10 15.15 -11.15 35.67
C HIS A 10 15.33 -9.66 36.03
N GLU A 11 16.53 -9.21 36.37
CA GLU A 11 16.82 -7.80 36.70
C GLU A 11 16.56 -6.85 35.52
N GLU A 12 16.95 -7.24 34.30
CA GLU A 12 16.72 -6.45 33.08
C GLU A 12 15.25 -6.44 32.67
N LEU A 13 14.50 -7.48 33.05
CA LEU A 13 13.06 -7.51 32.92
C LEU A 13 12.48 -6.29 33.67
N PHE A 14 12.83 -6.07 34.94
CA PHE A 14 12.21 -5.05 35.80
C PHE A 14 12.41 -3.55 35.42
N GLU A 15 13.08 -3.23 34.30
CA GLU A 15 13.15 -1.87 33.77
C GLU A 15 11.84 -1.42 33.11
N LYS A 16 11.24 -0.33 33.61
CA LYS A 16 9.99 0.22 33.07
C LYS A 16 10.19 0.89 31.71
N LYS A 17 9.23 0.69 30.80
CA LYS A 17 9.08 1.29 29.44
C LYS A 17 9.74 0.56 28.24
N ARG A 18 9.78 -0.77 28.26
CA ARG A 18 10.25 -1.56 27.10
C ARG A 18 9.12 -1.93 26.14
N THR A 19 9.48 -2.21 24.89
CA THR A 19 8.56 -2.74 23.87
C THR A 19 8.97 -4.16 23.51
N PHE A 20 8.04 -5.10 23.53
CA PHE A 20 8.32 -6.49 23.20
C PHE A 20 7.69 -6.88 21.87
N MET A 21 8.48 -7.43 20.95
CA MET A 21 7.94 -8.17 19.81
C MET A 21 7.41 -9.51 20.31
N PHE A 22 6.29 -9.96 19.77
CA PHE A 22 5.55 -11.12 20.24
C PHE A 22 5.14 -12.00 19.05
N ASP A 23 5.35 -13.30 19.21
CA ASP A 23 5.02 -14.34 18.23
C ASP A 23 4.81 -15.69 18.95
N ILE A 24 4.01 -16.58 18.34
CA ILE A 24 3.73 -17.92 18.89
C ILE A 24 3.95 -19.04 17.87
N GLU A 25 4.34 -20.21 18.36
CA GLU A 25 4.37 -21.46 17.59
C GLU A 25 3.56 -22.54 18.29
N CYS A 26 2.82 -23.34 17.53
CA CYS A 26 1.92 -24.35 18.10
C CYS A 26 1.87 -25.63 17.26
N TYR A 27 2.16 -26.74 17.93
CA TYR A 27 2.09 -28.13 17.47
C TYR A 27 1.38 -28.96 18.54
N SER A 28 0.98 -30.20 18.22
CA SER A 28 0.23 -31.09 19.13
C SER A 28 0.95 -31.41 20.43
N ASN A 29 2.29 -31.44 20.41
CA ASN A 29 3.13 -31.72 21.58
C ASN A 29 4.02 -30.55 22.00
N PHE A 30 3.87 -29.37 21.40
CA PHE A 30 4.74 -28.22 21.65
C PHE A 30 3.99 -26.90 21.48
N PHE A 31 4.09 -26.00 22.46
CA PHE A 31 3.64 -24.62 22.38
C PHE A 31 4.74 -23.69 22.83
N LEU A 32 4.94 -22.60 22.09
CA LEU A 32 5.94 -21.58 22.39
C LEU A 32 5.32 -20.20 22.24
N ALA A 33 5.45 -19.35 23.26
CA ALA A 33 5.21 -17.93 23.16
C ALA A 33 6.52 -17.19 23.43
N SER A 34 7.02 -16.46 22.43
CA SER A 34 8.31 -15.77 22.54
C SER A 34 8.13 -14.26 22.54
N PHE A 35 8.94 -13.59 23.35
CA PHE A 35 8.96 -12.15 23.49
C PHE A 35 10.38 -11.62 23.32
N MET A 36 10.60 -10.73 22.35
CA MET A 36 11.90 -10.11 22.13
C MET A 36 11.83 -8.62 22.49
N CYS A 37 12.67 -8.19 23.43
CA CYS A 37 12.80 -6.78 23.79
C CYS A 37 13.37 -6.01 22.59
N TYR A 38 12.59 -5.09 22.03
CA TYR A 38 12.92 -4.31 20.84
C TYR A 38 14.20 -3.48 21.03
N GLU A 39 14.40 -2.94 22.24
CA GLU A 39 15.53 -2.07 22.55
C GLU A 39 16.86 -2.84 22.73
N THR A 40 16.81 -4.12 23.10
CA THR A 40 18.02 -4.91 23.44
C THR A 40 18.27 -6.10 22.54
N GLY A 41 17.27 -6.57 21.80
CA GLY A 41 17.32 -7.80 21.01
C GLY A 41 17.32 -9.08 21.85
N LYS A 42 17.21 -8.99 23.18
CA LYS A 42 17.16 -10.16 24.06
C LYS A 42 15.76 -10.76 24.08
N THR A 43 15.71 -12.08 24.16
CA THR A 43 14.46 -12.85 24.11
C THR A 43 14.17 -13.54 25.44
N ILE A 44 12.89 -13.66 25.76
CA ILE A 44 12.35 -14.57 26.77
C ILE A 44 11.23 -15.38 26.12
N SER A 45 11.21 -16.68 26.37
CA SER A 45 10.26 -17.60 25.77
C SER A 45 9.57 -18.44 26.83
N PHE A 46 8.28 -18.69 26.61
CA PHE A 46 7.43 -19.49 27.48
C PHE A 46 7.00 -20.71 26.70
N GLU A 47 7.48 -21.86 27.12
CA GLU A 47 7.26 -23.12 26.43
C GLU A 47 6.39 -24.05 27.25
N ARG A 48 5.52 -24.78 26.56
CA ARG A 48 4.85 -25.96 27.09
C ARG A 48 5.14 -27.14 26.17
N SER A 49 5.87 -28.10 26.67
CA SER A 49 6.31 -29.32 25.99
C SER A 49 6.46 -30.45 27.02
N PRO A 50 6.71 -31.72 26.62
CA PRO A 50 6.94 -32.79 27.59
C PRO A 50 8.06 -32.52 28.60
N GLY A 51 9.02 -31.64 28.27
CA GLY A 51 10.15 -31.29 29.13
C GLY A 51 10.11 -29.89 29.74
N SER A 52 9.09 -29.07 29.46
CA SER A 52 9.05 -27.65 29.84
C SER A 52 7.64 -27.18 30.17
N GLU A 53 7.52 -26.27 31.14
CA GLU A 53 6.27 -25.64 31.55
C GLU A 53 6.41 -24.12 31.59
N ILE A 54 5.28 -23.44 31.38
CA ILE A 54 5.24 -21.97 31.30
C ILE A 54 5.46 -21.38 32.70
N ASN A 55 6.45 -20.49 32.83
CA ASN A 55 6.56 -19.62 34.01
C ASN A 55 5.47 -18.54 33.96
N LEU A 56 4.33 -18.81 34.61
CA LEU A 56 3.19 -17.90 34.64
C LEU A 56 3.49 -16.56 35.35
N ALA A 57 4.41 -16.53 36.32
CA ALA A 57 4.72 -15.30 37.05
C ALA A 57 5.38 -14.27 36.14
N ASP A 58 6.38 -14.70 35.37
CA ASP A 58 7.09 -13.84 34.42
C ASP A 58 6.18 -13.44 33.24
N LEU A 59 5.36 -14.38 32.74
CA LEU A 59 4.39 -14.11 31.68
C LEU A 59 3.37 -13.04 32.11
N ASP A 60 2.77 -13.21 33.28
CA ASP A 60 1.81 -12.25 33.85
C ASP A 60 2.45 -10.89 34.05
N TRP A 61 3.70 -10.86 34.50
CA TRP A 61 4.41 -9.62 34.66
C TRP A 61 4.66 -8.92 33.31
N ILE A 62 5.00 -9.63 32.23
CA ILE A 62 5.14 -9.05 30.88
C ILE A 62 3.81 -8.45 30.41
N LEU A 63 2.74 -9.24 30.49
CA LEU A 63 1.39 -8.86 30.02
C LEU A 63 0.84 -7.62 30.71
N ASN A 64 1.15 -7.43 31.99
CA ASN A 64 0.62 -6.33 32.80
C ASN A 64 1.46 -5.04 32.72
N ASN A 65 2.73 -5.11 32.29
CA ASN A 65 3.65 -3.98 32.44
C ASN A 65 4.20 -3.43 31.12
N PHE A 66 4.11 -4.17 30.01
CA PHE A 66 4.78 -3.79 28.75
C PHE A 66 3.84 -3.67 27.57
N LEU A 67 4.29 -2.90 26.59
CA LEU A 67 3.72 -2.93 25.25
C LEU A 67 4.23 -4.19 24.53
N ILE A 68 3.30 -4.99 24.04
CA ILE A 68 3.57 -6.13 23.17
C ILE A 68 3.07 -5.87 21.75
N VAL A 69 3.92 -6.19 20.77
CA VAL A 69 3.70 -5.90 19.35
C VAL A 69 3.83 -7.21 18.58
N GLY A 70 2.79 -7.61 17.87
CA GLY A 70 2.81 -8.83 17.05
C GLY A 70 2.25 -8.58 15.65
N PHE A 71 2.43 -9.53 14.75
CA PHE A 71 1.92 -9.46 13.38
C PHE A 71 0.75 -10.43 13.20
N ASN A 72 -0.45 -9.91 12.87
CA ASN A 72 -1.68 -10.71 12.77
C ASN A 72 -2.07 -11.38 14.11
N SER A 73 -1.65 -10.75 15.21
CA SER A 73 -1.68 -11.32 16.55
C SER A 73 -3.00 -11.16 17.29
N ARG A 74 -3.83 -10.18 16.90
CA ARG A 74 -5.07 -9.86 17.64
C ARG A 74 -6.06 -11.02 17.68
N ASN A 75 -6.22 -11.72 16.58
CA ASN A 75 -7.27 -12.74 16.42
C ASN A 75 -6.73 -14.18 16.57
N TYR A 76 -5.42 -14.37 16.64
CA TYR A 76 -4.79 -15.68 16.74
C TYR A 76 -3.89 -15.76 17.99
N ASP A 77 -2.76 -15.06 18.00
CA ASP A 77 -1.74 -15.16 19.02
C ASP A 77 -2.24 -14.75 20.41
N ILE A 78 -3.02 -13.66 20.52
CA ILE A 78 -3.55 -13.19 21.80
C ILE A 78 -4.53 -14.21 22.42
N PRO A 79 -5.57 -14.71 21.71
CA PRO A 79 -6.38 -15.82 22.20
C PRO A 79 -5.57 -17.04 22.64
N MET A 80 -4.60 -17.47 21.84
CA MET A 80 -3.74 -18.62 22.12
C MET A 80 -2.87 -18.41 23.36
N LEU A 81 -2.31 -17.21 23.55
CA LEU A 81 -1.51 -16.85 24.72
C LEU A 81 -2.33 -16.89 26.00
N PHE A 82 -3.55 -16.34 25.98
CA PHE A 82 -4.44 -16.37 27.13
C PHE A 82 -5.00 -17.77 27.43
N ALA A 83 -5.18 -18.60 26.40
CA ALA A 83 -5.51 -20.02 26.56
C ALA A 83 -4.37 -20.79 27.24
N ALA A 84 -3.13 -20.58 26.80
CA ALA A 84 -1.94 -21.20 27.42
C ALA A 84 -1.77 -20.72 28.87
N ARG A 85 -1.95 -19.42 29.13
CA ARG A 85 -1.96 -18.82 30.47
C ARG A 85 -3.04 -19.41 31.38
N ALA A 86 -4.20 -19.78 30.82
CA ALA A 86 -5.29 -20.43 31.56
C ALA A 86 -5.02 -21.92 31.88
N GLY A 87 -3.91 -22.48 31.39
CA GLY A 87 -3.45 -23.81 31.73
C GLY A 87 -3.76 -24.89 30.69
N LEU A 88 -4.23 -24.55 29.48
CA LEU A 88 -4.47 -25.55 28.42
C LEU A 88 -3.17 -26.24 27.97
N TYR A 89 -3.21 -27.56 27.81
CA TYR A 89 -2.07 -28.36 27.36
C TYR A 89 -1.79 -28.19 25.86
N ALA A 90 -0.60 -28.58 25.38
CA ALA A 90 -0.17 -28.36 23.99
C ALA A 90 -1.15 -28.95 22.95
N ASN A 91 -1.73 -30.12 23.21
CA ASN A 91 -2.71 -30.76 22.33
C ASN A 91 -4.06 -30.00 22.30
N GLU A 92 -4.49 -29.46 23.45
CA GLU A 92 -5.68 -28.61 23.55
C GLU A 92 -5.45 -27.28 22.81
N LEU A 93 -4.27 -26.69 22.98
CA LEU A 93 -3.86 -25.49 22.24
C LEU A 93 -3.81 -25.74 20.74
N LYS A 94 -3.31 -26.89 20.28
CA LYS A 94 -3.33 -27.23 18.84
C LYS A 94 -4.76 -27.34 18.30
N THR A 95 -5.65 -27.98 19.05
CA THR A 95 -7.07 -28.07 18.67
C THR A 95 -7.71 -26.68 18.60
N LEU A 96 -7.41 -25.81 19.58
CA LEU A 96 -7.85 -24.42 19.56
C LEU A 96 -7.26 -23.64 18.38
N SER A 97 -5.97 -23.82 18.07
CA SER A 97 -5.30 -23.20 16.93
C SER A 97 -6.01 -23.53 15.62
N ASP A 98 -6.33 -24.80 15.40
CA ASP A 98 -7.07 -25.25 14.21
C ASP A 98 -8.47 -24.62 14.13
N GLU A 99 -9.16 -24.50 15.26
CA GLU A 99 -10.46 -23.83 15.35
C GLU A 99 -10.39 -22.33 15.04
N LEU A 100 -9.33 -21.65 15.47
CA LEU A 100 -9.11 -20.22 15.20
C LEU A 100 -8.75 -19.95 13.74
N ILE A 101 -8.10 -20.89 13.05
CA ILE A 101 -7.71 -20.77 11.64
C ILE A 101 -8.92 -20.97 10.71
N VAL A 102 -9.92 -21.74 11.11
CA VAL A 102 -11.16 -21.92 10.33
C VAL A 102 -12.02 -20.65 10.41
N GLU A 103 -12.35 -20.05 9.25
CA GLU A 103 -12.87 -18.67 9.07
C GLU A 103 -14.21 -18.26 9.75
N ASP A 104 -14.73 -18.98 10.75
CA ASP A 104 -16.07 -18.71 11.31
C ASP A 104 -16.16 -18.71 12.86
N PHE A 105 -15.02 -18.74 13.56
CA PHE A 105 -15.01 -18.70 15.03
C PHE A 105 -14.87 -17.28 15.61
N HIS A 106 -15.94 -16.82 16.27
CA HIS A 106 -15.90 -15.60 17.07
C HIS A 106 -15.19 -15.84 18.41
N ILE A 107 -14.29 -14.92 18.80
CA ILE A 107 -13.53 -14.96 20.06
C ILE A 107 -14.42 -15.26 21.28
N SER A 108 -15.61 -14.66 21.36
CA SER A 108 -16.53 -14.90 22.48
C SER A 108 -17.05 -16.35 22.58
N LYS A 109 -17.18 -17.04 21.43
CA LYS A 109 -17.52 -18.47 21.40
C LYS A 109 -16.34 -19.31 21.88
N VAL A 110 -15.12 -18.94 21.47
CA VAL A 110 -13.87 -19.60 21.87
C VAL A 110 -13.67 -19.52 23.38
N GLU A 111 -13.74 -18.32 23.97
CA GLU A 111 -13.64 -18.12 25.43
C GLU A 111 -14.62 -19.00 26.21
N LYS A 112 -15.87 -19.09 25.73
CA LYS A 112 -16.92 -19.88 26.39
C LYS A 112 -16.65 -21.39 26.27
N LYS A 113 -16.26 -21.86 25.09
CA LYS A 113 -16.02 -23.28 24.82
C LYS A 113 -14.82 -23.81 25.62
N TRP A 114 -13.72 -23.08 25.57
CA TRP A 114 -12.44 -23.45 26.17
C TRP A 114 -12.26 -22.94 27.61
N LYS A 115 -13.28 -22.25 28.15
CA LYS A 115 -13.36 -21.80 29.55
C LYS A 115 -12.19 -20.90 29.99
N PHE A 116 -11.72 -20.03 29.11
CA PHE A 116 -10.75 -18.98 29.43
C PHE A 116 -11.30 -17.59 29.10
N ARG A 117 -10.59 -16.54 29.53
CA ARG A 117 -10.90 -15.16 29.21
C ARG A 117 -9.67 -14.43 28.68
N ILE A 118 -9.87 -13.63 27.64
CA ILE A 118 -8.86 -12.69 27.15
C ILE A 118 -8.94 -11.44 28.03
N GLY A 119 -7.92 -11.27 28.86
CA GLY A 119 -7.76 -10.08 29.69
C GLY A 119 -7.19 -8.90 28.91
N PHE A 120 -7.15 -7.74 29.56
CA PHE A 120 -6.44 -6.58 29.01
C PHE A 120 -4.94 -6.88 28.91
N CYS A 121 -4.33 -6.49 27.79
CA CYS A 121 -2.89 -6.36 27.63
C CYS A 121 -2.62 -5.15 26.73
N ASN A 122 -1.53 -4.43 26.97
CA ASN A 122 -1.15 -3.29 26.12
C ASN A 122 -0.55 -3.82 24.82
N HIS A 123 -1.37 -3.93 23.78
CA HIS A 123 -1.05 -4.65 22.56
C HIS A 123 -1.18 -3.80 21.30
N ILE A 124 -0.25 -3.99 20.35
CA ILE A 124 -0.36 -3.48 18.98
C ILE A 124 -0.22 -4.64 17.99
N ASP A 125 -1.27 -4.89 17.20
CA ASP A 125 -1.16 -5.65 15.97
C ASP A 125 -0.73 -4.75 14.81
N ILE A 126 0.42 -5.03 14.20
CA ILE A 126 0.97 -4.19 13.11
C ILE A 126 0.50 -4.60 11.70
N GLN A 127 -0.24 -5.70 11.55
CA GLN A 127 -0.64 -6.20 10.23
C GLN A 127 -1.43 -5.17 9.42
N GLU A 128 -2.43 -4.53 10.04
CA GLU A 128 -3.26 -3.50 9.39
C GLU A 128 -2.53 -2.15 9.25
N VAL A 129 -1.46 -1.93 10.01
CA VAL A 129 -0.62 -0.72 9.91
C VAL A 129 0.34 -0.82 8.71
N ALA A 130 0.83 -2.03 8.46
CA ALA A 130 1.70 -2.35 7.34
C ALA A 130 0.96 -2.19 6.00
N PRO A 131 1.58 -1.58 4.97
CA PRO A 131 0.87 -1.28 3.74
C PRO A 131 0.73 -2.49 2.81
N GLY A 132 -0.50 -2.79 2.45
CA GLY A 132 -0.87 -3.91 1.57
C GLY A 132 -2.08 -4.64 2.12
N VAL A 133 -2.65 -5.54 1.32
CA VAL A 133 -3.79 -6.38 1.72
C VAL A 133 -3.33 -7.83 1.63
N MET A 134 -3.57 -8.61 2.70
CA MET A 134 -3.23 -10.05 2.75
C MET A 134 -1.75 -10.37 2.46
N ILE A 135 -0.85 -9.47 2.88
CA ILE A 135 0.60 -9.68 2.81
C ILE A 135 1.03 -10.31 4.14
N GLY A 136 1.79 -11.42 4.07
CA GLY A 136 2.31 -12.12 5.24
C GLY A 136 3.67 -11.57 5.70
N LEU A 137 4.08 -11.91 6.92
CA LEU A 137 5.31 -11.44 7.54
C LEU A 137 6.56 -11.73 6.68
N LYS A 138 6.71 -12.96 6.19
CA LYS A 138 7.83 -13.37 5.31
C LYS A 138 7.86 -12.59 3.99
N HIS A 139 6.69 -12.17 3.50
CA HIS A 139 6.62 -11.37 2.28
C HIS A 139 7.12 -9.95 2.54
N TYR A 140 6.79 -9.36 3.70
CA TYR A 140 7.42 -8.11 4.14
C TYR A 140 8.92 -8.27 4.37
N ALA A 141 9.39 -9.37 4.95
CA ALA A 141 10.82 -9.66 5.07
C ALA A 141 11.54 -9.58 3.71
N GLY A 142 10.92 -10.14 2.66
CA GLY A 142 11.43 -10.04 1.30
C GLY A 142 11.45 -8.61 0.76
N ARG A 143 10.40 -7.82 1.03
CA ARG A 143 10.34 -6.38 0.65
C ARG A 143 11.35 -5.51 1.39
N MET A 144 11.70 -5.89 2.62
CA MET A 144 12.69 -5.21 3.45
C MET A 144 14.12 -5.70 3.20
N HIS A 145 14.29 -6.67 2.29
CA HIS A 145 15.58 -7.29 2.00
C HIS A 145 16.28 -7.87 3.24
N LEU A 146 15.53 -8.49 4.14
CA LEU A 146 16.12 -9.17 5.30
C LEU A 146 17.02 -10.32 4.84
N GLU A 147 18.07 -10.58 5.61
CA GLU A 147 19.11 -11.56 5.27
C GLU A 147 18.50 -12.94 5.02
N LYS A 148 17.70 -13.43 5.97
CA LYS A 148 17.06 -14.74 5.95
C LYS A 148 15.59 -14.64 5.52
N LEU A 149 15.20 -15.48 4.57
CA LEU A 149 13.81 -15.80 4.25
C LEU A 149 13.59 -17.28 4.46
N GLN A 150 12.74 -17.63 5.43
CA GLN A 150 12.48 -19.01 5.83
C GLN A 150 10.98 -19.24 5.96
N ASP A 151 10.45 -20.26 5.28
CA ASP A 151 9.09 -20.76 5.49
C ASP A 151 9.06 -21.72 6.69
N LEU A 152 7.88 -22.09 7.16
CA LEU A 152 7.76 -23.01 8.30
C LEU A 152 8.54 -24.32 8.03
N PRO A 153 9.47 -24.75 8.91
CA PRO A 153 10.35 -25.89 8.62
C PRO A 153 9.64 -27.24 8.58
N PHE A 154 8.61 -27.43 9.39
CA PHE A 154 7.88 -28.69 9.55
C PHE A 154 6.38 -28.50 9.31
N ASP A 155 5.69 -29.58 8.93
CA ASP A 155 4.23 -29.57 8.79
C ASP A 155 3.58 -29.20 10.13
N PRO A 156 2.70 -28.20 10.19
CA PRO A 156 2.06 -27.77 11.46
C PRO A 156 1.26 -28.89 12.15
N ASN A 157 0.97 -30.01 11.49
CA ASN A 157 0.28 -31.16 12.07
C ASN A 157 1.21 -32.29 12.54
N SER A 158 2.54 -32.15 12.40
CA SER A 158 3.48 -33.16 12.91
C SER A 158 3.72 -33.01 14.41
N ASP A 159 3.97 -34.12 15.11
CA ASP A 159 4.62 -34.06 16.42
C ASP A 159 6.11 -33.75 16.24
N LEU A 160 6.65 -32.90 17.10
CA LEU A 160 8.05 -32.51 17.05
C LEU A 160 8.93 -33.42 17.92
N THR A 161 10.11 -33.79 17.41
CA THR A 161 11.22 -34.24 18.25
C THR A 161 11.87 -33.04 18.96
N GLU A 162 12.74 -33.29 19.96
CA GLU A 162 13.44 -32.19 20.65
C GLU A 162 14.34 -31.38 19.71
N ASP A 163 15.00 -32.03 18.75
CA ASP A 163 15.82 -31.37 17.74
C ASP A 163 14.96 -30.48 16.82
N GLN A 164 13.78 -30.97 16.43
CA GLN A 164 12.83 -30.18 15.64
C GLN A 164 12.26 -29.01 16.46
N ALA A 165 11.97 -29.21 17.74
CA ALA A 165 11.56 -28.14 18.65
C ALA A 165 12.64 -27.05 18.78
N ALA A 166 13.93 -27.42 18.84
CA ALA A 166 15.03 -26.46 18.81
C ALA A 166 15.09 -25.65 17.50
N GLU A 167 14.82 -26.27 16.36
CA GLU A 167 14.71 -25.56 15.08
C GLU A 167 13.50 -24.61 15.04
N ILE A 168 12.35 -25.01 15.60
CA ILE A 168 11.17 -24.14 15.74
C ILE A 168 11.43 -22.95 16.66
N ARG A 169 12.17 -23.12 17.77
CA ARG A 169 12.59 -21.99 18.62
C ARG A 169 13.44 -20.98 17.84
N SER A 170 14.34 -21.46 16.97
CA SER A 170 15.16 -20.61 16.09
C SER A 170 14.32 -19.91 15.02
N TYR A 171 13.33 -20.61 14.45
CA TYR A 171 12.37 -20.04 13.50
C TYR A 171 11.54 -18.92 14.12
N CYS A 172 10.96 -19.14 15.31
CA CYS A 172 10.17 -18.13 16.03
C CYS A 172 11.03 -16.90 16.35
N LYS A 173 12.29 -17.10 16.76
CA LYS A 173 13.23 -15.98 16.95
C LYS A 173 13.44 -15.17 15.67
N ASN A 174 13.59 -15.82 14.51
CA ASN A 174 13.67 -15.11 13.23
C ASN A 174 12.40 -14.28 12.97
N ASP A 175 11.21 -14.76 13.34
CA ASP A 175 9.96 -14.00 13.14
C ASP A 175 9.78 -12.83 14.08
N LEU A 176 10.30 -12.93 15.30
CA LEU A 176 10.45 -11.79 16.20
C LEU A 176 11.39 -10.73 15.60
N GLU A 177 12.52 -11.14 15.00
CA GLU A 177 13.45 -10.23 14.32
C GLU A 177 12.82 -9.56 13.09
N VAL A 178 12.08 -10.31 12.27
CA VAL A 178 11.32 -9.76 11.14
C VAL A 178 10.25 -8.77 11.62
N THR A 179 9.53 -9.11 12.70
CA THR A 179 8.51 -8.26 13.31
C THR A 179 9.12 -6.97 13.87
N ALA A 180 10.26 -7.05 14.56
CA ALA A 180 11.01 -5.88 15.04
C ALA A 180 11.42 -4.97 13.88
N TYR A 181 11.96 -5.55 12.80
CA TYR A 181 12.38 -4.76 11.66
C TYR A 181 11.17 -4.10 10.99
N LEU A 182 10.07 -4.83 10.79
CA LEU A 182 8.83 -4.24 10.25
C LEU A 182 8.29 -3.12 11.16
N TYR A 183 8.27 -3.32 12.47
CA TYR A 183 7.87 -2.30 13.45
C TYR A 183 8.73 -1.03 13.31
N SER A 184 10.05 -1.17 13.16
CA SER A 184 10.96 -0.03 12.95
C SER A 184 10.60 0.79 11.70
N ARG A 185 10.18 0.13 10.61
CA ARG A 185 9.74 0.78 9.37
C ARG A 185 8.38 1.46 9.51
N LEU A 186 7.58 1.02 10.47
CA LEU A 186 6.23 1.54 10.75
C LEU A 186 6.20 2.54 11.90
N GLU A 187 7.31 2.80 12.59
CA GLU A 187 7.36 3.61 13.81
C GLU A 187 6.73 4.99 13.61
N GLN A 188 7.01 5.67 12.49
CA GLN A 188 6.36 6.95 12.18
C GLN A 188 4.84 6.82 12.00
N SER A 189 4.39 5.73 11.38
CA SER A 189 2.96 5.46 11.18
C SER A 189 2.25 5.11 12.48
N ILE A 190 2.95 4.48 13.43
CA ILE A 190 2.45 4.11 14.75
C ILE A 190 2.39 5.34 15.65
N LYS A 191 3.46 6.16 15.71
CA LYS A 191 3.46 7.45 16.43
C LYS A 191 2.32 8.36 15.97
N LEU A 192 2.04 8.37 14.65
CA LEU A 192 0.91 9.09 14.09
C LEU A 192 -0.43 8.63 14.69
N ARG A 193 -0.61 7.31 14.84
CA ARG A 193 -1.81 6.69 15.43
C ARG A 193 -1.91 6.94 16.92
N GLU A 194 -0.79 6.92 17.64
CA GLU A 194 -0.74 7.27 19.06
C GLU A 194 -1.16 8.71 19.28
N GLN A 195 -0.61 9.66 18.52
CA GLN A 195 -0.99 11.06 18.61
C GLN A 195 -2.48 11.26 18.29
N MET A 196 -2.96 10.67 17.20
CA MET A 196 -4.39 10.72 16.87
C MET A 196 -5.25 10.05 17.94
N GLY A 197 -4.75 8.98 18.57
CA GLY A 197 -5.45 8.28 19.64
C GLY A 197 -5.60 9.13 20.89
N LEU A 198 -4.61 9.97 21.20
CA LEU A 198 -4.71 10.99 22.24
C LEU A 198 -5.68 12.10 21.84
N ASP A 199 -5.59 12.61 20.61
CA ASP A 199 -6.43 13.71 20.12
C ASP A 199 -7.93 13.37 20.09
N TYR A 200 -8.26 12.11 19.80
CA TYR A 200 -9.64 11.63 19.66
C TYR A 200 -10.09 10.66 20.77
N GLU A 201 -9.24 10.38 21.75
CA GLU A 201 -9.49 9.43 22.86
C GLU A 201 -9.86 8.01 22.38
N LEU A 202 -9.12 7.48 21.40
CA LEU A 202 -9.33 6.17 20.78
C LEU A 202 -8.04 5.37 20.67
N ASP A 203 -8.09 4.05 20.86
CA ASP A 203 -6.96 3.22 20.42
C ASP A 203 -7.00 2.99 18.90
N LEU A 204 -6.04 3.60 18.21
CA LEU A 204 -5.89 3.57 16.76
C LEU A 204 -4.63 2.81 16.31
N ARG A 205 -3.82 2.31 17.27
CA ARG A 205 -2.45 1.85 17.01
C ARG A 205 -2.38 0.62 16.10
N SER A 206 -3.44 -0.19 16.08
CA SER A 206 -3.57 -1.37 15.21
C SER A 206 -4.53 -1.19 14.03
N LYS A 207 -4.87 0.05 13.67
CA LYS A 207 -5.84 0.32 12.60
C LYS A 207 -5.15 0.70 11.30
N SER A 208 -5.67 0.23 10.17
CA SER A 208 -5.26 0.72 8.85
C SER A 208 -5.70 2.17 8.64
N ASP A 209 -5.08 2.84 7.67
CA ASP A 209 -5.36 4.25 7.32
C ASP A 209 -6.87 4.49 7.08
N ALA A 210 -7.55 3.54 6.43
CA ALA A 210 -8.99 3.61 6.20
C ALA A 210 -9.84 3.34 7.46
N GLN A 211 -9.39 2.44 8.36
CA GLN A 211 -10.08 2.17 9.63
C GLN A 211 -9.94 3.35 10.61
N ILE A 212 -8.81 4.05 10.60
CA ILE A 212 -8.62 5.30 11.34
C ILE A 212 -9.63 6.34 10.90
N ALA A 213 -9.72 6.57 9.58
CA ALA A 213 -10.66 7.52 9.00
C ALA A 213 -12.10 7.29 9.48
N GLU A 214 -12.55 6.05 9.41
CA GLU A 214 -13.88 5.64 9.87
C GLU A 214 -14.06 5.83 11.38
N SER A 215 -13.07 5.44 12.20
CA SER A 215 -13.15 5.53 13.66
C SER A 215 -13.21 6.97 14.14
N VAL A 216 -12.36 7.84 13.59
CA VAL A 216 -12.31 9.26 13.92
C VAL A 216 -13.59 9.96 13.51
N LEU A 217 -14.05 9.78 12.26
CA LEU A 217 -15.29 10.39 11.79
C LEU A 217 -16.49 9.91 12.60
N LYS A 218 -16.56 8.61 12.90
CA LYS A 218 -17.62 8.04 13.72
C LYS A 218 -17.65 8.70 15.09
N ASN A 219 -16.52 8.73 15.80
CA ASN A 219 -16.43 9.30 17.15
C ASN A 219 -16.87 10.77 17.17
N GLU A 220 -16.35 11.59 16.25
CA GLU A 220 -16.71 13.00 16.16
C GLU A 220 -18.20 13.23 15.87
N ILE A 221 -18.77 12.44 14.96
CA ILE A 221 -20.20 12.54 14.61
C ILE A 221 -21.08 12.09 15.78
N GLU A 222 -20.76 10.96 16.42
CA GLU A 222 -21.52 10.41 17.54
C GLU A 222 -21.49 11.36 18.76
N SER A 223 -20.34 11.97 19.04
CA SER A 223 -20.18 12.98 20.09
C SER A 223 -21.04 14.21 19.85
N ARG A 224 -21.10 14.71 18.61
CA ARG A 224 -21.96 15.87 18.26
C ARG A 224 -23.44 15.53 18.27
N LYS A 225 -23.81 14.32 17.84
CA LYS A 225 -25.22 13.90 17.75
C LYS A 225 -25.78 13.35 19.04
N CYS A 226 -24.94 12.96 20.00
CA CYS A 226 -25.33 12.09 21.11
C CYS A 226 -26.08 10.84 20.63
N LYS A 227 -25.75 10.33 19.43
CA LYS A 227 -26.42 9.19 18.79
C LYS A 227 -25.41 8.33 18.06
N ARG A 228 -25.50 7.02 18.26
CA ARG A 228 -24.66 6.06 17.55
C ARG A 228 -25.00 5.99 16.06
N ILE A 229 -23.97 5.96 15.23
CA ILE A 229 -24.09 5.65 13.81
C ILE A 229 -23.77 4.18 13.58
N SER A 230 -24.61 3.54 12.77
CA SER A 230 -24.46 2.14 12.41
C SER A 230 -24.30 2.00 10.90
N ARG A 231 -23.80 0.84 10.50
CA ARG A 231 -23.86 0.40 9.10
C ARG A 231 -25.30 0.53 8.58
N PRO A 232 -25.52 1.12 7.39
CA PRO A 232 -26.85 1.17 6.80
C PRO A 232 -27.32 -0.24 6.39
N LYS A 233 -28.63 -0.42 6.21
CA LYS A 233 -29.17 -1.67 5.66
C LYS A 233 -28.64 -1.87 4.24
N LYS A 234 -28.26 -3.10 3.92
CA LYS A 234 -27.83 -3.45 2.56
C LYS A 234 -29.03 -3.37 1.62
N ASP A 235 -28.90 -2.54 0.59
CA ASP A 235 -29.80 -2.55 -0.55
C ASP A 235 -28.97 -2.79 -1.81
N ARG A 236 -28.98 -4.03 -2.29
CA ARG A 236 -28.25 -4.45 -3.50
C ARG A 236 -29.04 -4.21 -4.78
N THR A 237 -30.31 -3.83 -4.68
CA THR A 237 -31.17 -3.52 -5.84
C THR A 237 -31.22 -2.02 -6.12
N ALA A 238 -30.55 -1.21 -5.30
CA ALA A 238 -30.43 0.22 -5.49
C ALA A 238 -29.83 0.56 -6.87
N ILE A 239 -30.57 1.35 -7.64
CA ILE A 239 -30.12 1.91 -8.91
C ILE A 239 -29.64 3.35 -8.65
N LEU A 240 -28.35 3.57 -8.84
CA LEU A 240 -27.74 4.88 -8.61
C LEU A 240 -27.84 5.74 -9.87
N LYS A 241 -27.87 7.06 -9.69
CA LYS A 241 -27.92 8.06 -10.78
C LYS A 241 -26.98 9.22 -10.50
N TYR A 242 -26.31 9.72 -11.53
CA TYR A 242 -25.41 10.86 -11.40
C TYR A 242 -26.16 12.19 -11.56
N LYS A 243 -25.89 13.15 -10.69
CA LYS A 243 -26.37 14.53 -10.82
C LYS A 243 -25.22 15.40 -11.34
N VAL A 244 -25.33 15.92 -12.56
CA VAL A 244 -24.31 16.80 -13.13
C VAL A 244 -24.29 18.14 -12.38
N PRO A 245 -23.14 18.59 -11.83
CA PRO A 245 -23.00 19.93 -11.26
C PRO A 245 -23.20 21.02 -12.31
N ASP A 246 -23.77 22.16 -11.89
CA ASP A 246 -24.15 23.25 -12.81
C ASP A 246 -22.96 23.87 -13.57
N TYR A 247 -21.75 23.80 -13.01
CA TYR A 247 -20.54 24.32 -13.64
C TYR A 247 -20.00 23.43 -14.77
N ILE A 248 -20.46 22.18 -14.91
CA ILE A 248 -20.02 21.29 -15.98
C ILE A 248 -20.74 21.67 -17.28
N LYS A 249 -20.12 22.59 -18.01
CA LYS A 249 -20.64 23.15 -19.28
C LYS A 249 -19.62 22.99 -20.40
N PRO A 250 -19.49 21.79 -20.98
CA PRO A 250 -18.52 21.52 -22.05
C PRO A 250 -18.88 22.25 -23.35
N LYS A 251 -17.86 22.59 -24.14
CA LYS A 251 -18.00 23.31 -25.42
C LYS A 251 -18.02 22.38 -26.63
N THR A 252 -17.23 21.31 -26.60
CA THR A 252 -17.11 20.35 -27.72
C THR A 252 -18.24 19.34 -27.73
N GLU A 253 -18.65 18.89 -28.92
CA GLU A 253 -19.69 17.87 -29.06
C GLU A 253 -19.28 16.51 -28.48
N SER A 254 -17.97 16.19 -28.54
CA SER A 254 -17.38 15.01 -27.90
C SER A 254 -17.69 14.99 -26.40
N LEU A 255 -17.31 16.05 -25.66
CA LEU A 255 -17.51 16.08 -24.22
C LEU A 255 -18.99 16.30 -23.82
N LYS A 256 -19.77 17.08 -24.59
CA LYS A 256 -21.23 17.19 -24.39
C LYS A 256 -21.93 15.83 -24.48
N SER A 257 -21.56 15.00 -25.46
CA SER A 257 -22.13 13.67 -25.65
C SER A 257 -21.83 12.76 -24.46
N ILE A 258 -20.61 12.83 -23.91
CA ILE A 258 -20.23 12.09 -22.71
C ILE A 258 -20.99 12.57 -21.47
N VAL A 259 -21.10 13.88 -21.24
CA VAL A 259 -21.88 14.42 -20.13
C VAL A 259 -23.34 13.95 -20.21
N LYS A 260 -23.93 13.94 -21.41
CA LYS A 260 -25.29 13.43 -21.65
C LYS A 260 -25.40 11.92 -21.37
N LEU A 261 -24.42 11.13 -21.82
CA LEU A 261 -24.36 9.69 -21.57
C LEU A 261 -24.33 9.40 -20.07
N VAL A 262 -23.42 10.05 -19.33
CA VAL A 262 -23.25 9.86 -17.89
C VAL A 262 -24.48 10.33 -17.11
N LYS A 263 -25.06 11.47 -17.49
CA LYS A 263 -26.29 12.02 -16.87
C LYS A 263 -27.48 11.06 -16.96
N ASN A 264 -27.63 10.38 -18.10
CA ASN A 264 -28.77 9.52 -18.37
C ASN A 264 -28.55 8.05 -17.93
N ALA A 265 -27.33 7.71 -17.54
CA ALA A 265 -26.98 6.36 -17.13
C ALA A 265 -27.58 5.97 -15.77
N LYS A 266 -27.87 4.68 -15.65
CA LYS A 266 -28.23 3.99 -14.41
C LYS A 266 -27.06 3.10 -14.02
N PHE A 267 -26.73 3.06 -12.73
CA PHE A 267 -25.58 2.32 -12.23
C PHE A 267 -26.06 1.31 -11.20
N ASP A 268 -25.88 0.02 -11.50
CA ASP A 268 -26.14 -1.06 -10.57
C ASP A 268 -25.01 -1.21 -9.55
N LEU A 269 -25.23 -2.01 -8.51
CA LEU A 269 -24.19 -2.39 -7.55
C LEU A 269 -23.56 -3.74 -7.93
N ASP A 270 -22.26 -3.90 -7.67
CA ASP A 270 -21.58 -5.19 -7.74
C ASP A 270 -21.82 -6.04 -6.47
N GLU A 271 -21.24 -7.25 -6.43
CA GLU A 271 -21.38 -8.18 -5.30
C GLU A 271 -20.87 -7.59 -3.96
N GLY A 272 -19.94 -6.63 -4.02
CA GLY A 272 -19.38 -5.91 -2.88
C GLY A 272 -20.12 -4.62 -2.53
N GLY A 273 -21.23 -4.31 -3.21
CA GLY A 273 -22.00 -3.10 -2.99
C GLY A 273 -21.39 -1.83 -3.63
N ARG A 274 -20.44 -1.96 -4.56
CA ARG A 274 -19.84 -0.80 -5.23
C ARG A 274 -20.57 -0.47 -6.53
N PRO A 275 -20.62 0.81 -6.94
CA PRO A 275 -21.20 1.18 -8.22
C PRO A 275 -20.47 0.50 -9.38
N LYS A 276 -21.21 -0.21 -10.22
CA LYS A 276 -20.72 -0.80 -11.45
C LYS A 276 -20.85 0.21 -12.58
N MET A 277 -19.73 0.53 -13.22
CA MET A 277 -19.71 1.42 -14.39
C MET A 277 -20.39 0.73 -15.59
N PRO A 278 -21.42 1.33 -16.20
CA PRO A 278 -22.05 0.79 -17.40
C PRO A 278 -21.06 0.64 -18.55
N ASP A 279 -21.25 -0.41 -19.35
CA ASP A 279 -20.39 -0.74 -20.49
C ASP A 279 -20.26 0.40 -21.49
N ALA A 280 -21.36 1.13 -21.74
CA ALA A 280 -21.36 2.28 -22.63
C ALA A 280 -20.40 3.39 -22.16
N ILE A 281 -20.29 3.64 -20.85
CA ILE A 281 -19.36 4.64 -20.30
C ILE A 281 -17.95 4.07 -20.24
N ARG A 282 -17.79 2.83 -19.75
CA ARG A 282 -16.47 2.17 -19.61
C ARG A 282 -15.74 2.03 -20.94
N LYS A 283 -16.47 1.79 -22.03
CA LYS A 283 -15.93 1.64 -23.38
C LYS A 283 -15.85 2.96 -24.15
N ALA A 284 -16.45 4.05 -23.64
CA ALA A 284 -16.43 5.34 -24.31
C ALA A 284 -14.99 5.86 -24.41
N LYS A 285 -14.59 6.23 -25.63
CA LYS A 285 -13.32 6.87 -25.94
C LYS A 285 -13.58 8.36 -26.11
N ILE A 286 -13.04 9.16 -25.19
CA ILE A 286 -13.26 10.59 -25.16
C ILE A 286 -12.06 11.24 -25.83
N GLN A 287 -12.20 11.63 -27.09
CA GLN A 287 -11.17 12.39 -27.80
C GLN A 287 -11.29 13.86 -27.43
N ILE A 288 -10.20 14.44 -26.94
CA ILE A 288 -10.02 15.89 -26.76
C ILE A 288 -8.59 16.21 -27.22
N GLY A 289 -8.46 17.15 -28.16
CA GLY A 289 -7.17 17.39 -28.83
C GLY A 289 -6.67 16.14 -29.54
N SER A 290 -5.39 15.81 -29.34
CA SER A 290 -4.77 14.58 -29.87
C SER A 290 -4.88 13.38 -28.92
N SER A 291 -5.34 13.58 -27.68
CA SER A 291 -5.39 12.57 -26.64
C SER A 291 -6.76 11.89 -26.52
N VAL A 292 -6.74 10.62 -26.11
CA VAL A 292 -7.94 9.82 -25.80
C VAL A 292 -7.98 9.53 -24.31
N TYR A 293 -9.15 9.69 -23.71
CA TYR A 293 -9.39 9.45 -22.29
C TYR A 293 -10.50 8.40 -22.08
N ASN A 294 -10.40 7.65 -20.98
CA ASN A 294 -11.41 6.71 -20.52
C ASN A 294 -11.87 7.06 -19.10
N MET A 295 -13.16 6.91 -18.87
CA MET A 295 -13.78 7.00 -17.56
C MET A 295 -13.88 5.61 -16.92
N GLY A 296 -13.65 5.51 -15.61
CA GLY A 296 -13.76 4.27 -14.86
C GLY A 296 -14.10 4.50 -13.39
N ILE A 297 -14.48 3.47 -12.65
CA ILE A 297 -14.82 3.65 -11.23
C ILE A 297 -13.61 4.07 -10.36
N GLY A 298 -12.39 3.85 -10.85
CA GLY A 298 -11.15 4.26 -10.19
C GLY A 298 -10.66 5.68 -10.53
N GLY A 299 -11.31 6.38 -11.47
CA GLY A 299 -10.86 7.70 -11.94
C GLY A 299 -10.77 7.82 -13.46
N LEU A 300 -10.26 8.98 -13.90
CA LEU A 300 -9.97 9.28 -15.29
C LEU A 300 -8.59 8.71 -15.66
N HIS A 301 -8.45 8.18 -16.87
CA HIS A 301 -7.15 7.79 -17.41
C HIS A 301 -7.04 8.15 -18.88
N SER A 302 -5.95 8.78 -19.28
CA SER A 302 -5.52 8.88 -20.68
C SER A 302 -5.02 7.51 -21.19
N THR A 303 -4.91 7.36 -22.52
CA THR A 303 -4.55 6.08 -23.17
C THR A 303 -3.23 6.09 -23.95
N GLU A 304 -2.35 7.04 -23.63
CA GLU A 304 -0.99 7.10 -24.17
C GLU A 304 -0.25 5.77 -23.98
N LYS A 305 0.61 5.47 -24.95
CA LYS A 305 1.48 4.29 -24.94
C LYS A 305 2.85 4.66 -25.46
N LYS A 306 3.91 4.29 -24.73
CA LYS A 306 5.31 4.44 -25.15
C LYS A 306 5.64 5.87 -25.61
N GLN A 307 5.46 6.83 -24.71
CA GLN A 307 5.55 8.26 -24.95
C GLN A 307 6.81 8.87 -24.31
N CYS A 308 7.45 9.80 -25.01
CA CYS A 308 8.69 10.47 -24.58
C CYS A 308 8.59 12.00 -24.75
N PHE A 309 8.34 12.67 -23.62
CA PHE A 309 8.47 14.10 -23.31
C PHE A 309 9.87 14.55 -22.92
N VAL A 310 10.54 15.46 -23.65
CA VAL A 310 11.70 16.20 -23.14
C VAL A 310 11.48 17.69 -23.41
N SER A 311 11.43 18.50 -22.35
CA SER A 311 11.31 19.96 -22.48
C SER A 311 12.51 20.55 -23.22
N ASN A 312 12.24 21.62 -23.97
CA ASN A 312 13.23 22.29 -24.81
C ASN A 312 12.86 23.79 -24.98
N ASP A 313 13.53 24.47 -25.89
CA ASP A 313 13.32 25.90 -26.15
C ASP A 313 11.95 26.24 -26.76
N GLU A 314 11.16 25.24 -27.18
CA GLU A 314 9.82 25.44 -27.75
C GLU A 314 8.70 25.20 -26.73
N TYR A 315 8.88 24.24 -25.81
CA TYR A 315 7.85 23.86 -24.83
C TYR A 315 8.41 23.36 -23.50
N ILE A 316 7.61 23.56 -22.46
CA ILE A 316 7.84 23.03 -21.11
C ILE A 316 6.79 21.98 -20.75
N LEU A 317 7.14 21.09 -19.82
CA LEU A 317 6.24 20.07 -19.29
C LEU A 317 5.80 20.45 -17.89
N ILE A 318 4.50 20.51 -17.67
CA ILE A 318 3.90 20.94 -16.41
C ILE A 318 2.92 19.87 -15.93
N ASP A 319 3.18 19.31 -14.76
CA ASP A 319 2.23 18.50 -14.00
C ASP A 319 1.34 19.42 -13.17
N ARG A 320 0.03 19.26 -13.29
CA ARG A 320 -0.98 19.96 -12.49
C ARG A 320 -1.83 18.92 -11.76
N ASP A 321 -1.59 18.78 -10.46
CA ASP A 321 -2.33 17.88 -9.56
C ASP A 321 -3.37 18.67 -8.74
N VAL A 322 -4.59 18.17 -8.62
CA VAL A 322 -5.65 18.85 -7.85
C VAL A 322 -5.51 18.55 -6.36
N ALA A 323 -5.31 19.59 -5.55
CA ALA A 323 -5.11 19.46 -4.12
C ALA A 323 -6.39 19.00 -3.40
N SER A 324 -6.31 17.86 -2.70
CA SER A 324 -7.43 17.34 -1.87
C SER A 324 -8.72 17.15 -2.69
N TYR A 325 -8.59 16.52 -3.85
CA TYR A 325 -9.61 16.55 -4.89
C TYR A 325 -11.00 16.04 -4.47
N TYR A 326 -11.11 14.75 -4.12
CA TYR A 326 -12.37 14.17 -3.65
C TYR A 326 -12.94 14.85 -2.41
N PRO A 327 -12.12 15.24 -1.41
CA PRO A 327 -12.60 16.03 -0.27
C PRO A 327 -13.27 17.35 -0.66
N GLN A 328 -12.67 18.12 -1.58
CA GLN A 328 -13.26 19.37 -2.06
C GLN A 328 -14.56 19.11 -2.83
N ILE A 329 -14.65 18.05 -3.62
CA ILE A 329 -15.89 17.66 -4.30
C ILE A 329 -17.01 17.37 -3.29
N ILE A 330 -16.72 16.63 -2.22
CA ILE A 330 -17.68 16.32 -1.15
C ILE A 330 -18.21 17.61 -0.51
N LEU A 331 -17.31 18.53 -0.16
CA LEU A 331 -17.67 19.78 0.51
C LEU A 331 -18.40 20.76 -0.41
N ASN A 332 -17.86 21.02 -1.60
CA ASN A 332 -18.42 21.99 -2.56
C ASN A 332 -19.84 21.59 -3.01
N GLN A 333 -20.10 20.29 -3.16
CA GLN A 333 -21.43 19.78 -3.51
C GLN A 333 -22.31 19.42 -2.30
N ARG A 334 -21.81 19.61 -1.07
CA ARG A 334 -22.51 19.29 0.18
C ARG A 334 -23.01 17.83 0.22
N LEU A 335 -22.15 16.89 -0.15
CA LEU A 335 -22.44 15.46 -0.22
C LEU A 335 -22.23 14.78 1.14
N TYR A 336 -23.22 14.04 1.63
CA TYR A 336 -23.13 13.27 2.87
C TYR A 336 -23.90 11.95 2.76
N PRO A 337 -23.53 10.90 3.53
CA PRO A 337 -24.32 9.68 3.63
C PRO A 337 -25.69 9.96 4.24
N ASP A 338 -26.78 9.54 3.56
CA ASP A 338 -28.16 9.85 3.97
C ASP A 338 -28.50 9.38 5.38
N HIS A 339 -28.03 8.19 5.77
CA HIS A 339 -28.25 7.62 7.10
C HIS A 339 -27.45 8.32 8.21
N ILE A 340 -26.43 9.10 7.85
CA ILE A 340 -25.66 9.92 8.78
C ILE A 340 -26.24 11.33 8.87
N GLY A 341 -26.49 11.99 7.73
CA GLY A 341 -26.98 13.37 7.69
C GLY A 341 -25.89 14.44 7.55
N LYS A 342 -26.32 15.70 7.56
CA LYS A 342 -25.49 16.89 7.22
C LYS A 342 -24.32 17.12 8.17
N GLU A 343 -24.39 16.63 9.39
CA GLU A 343 -23.36 16.75 10.42
C GLU A 343 -22.06 16.05 9.99
N PHE A 344 -22.16 15.08 9.07
CA PHE A 344 -20.99 14.56 8.36
C PHE A 344 -20.16 15.68 7.74
N LEU A 345 -20.80 16.64 7.06
CA LEU A 345 -20.11 17.77 6.42
C LEU A 345 -19.42 18.67 7.45
N ASP A 346 -20.06 18.93 8.59
CA ASP A 346 -19.49 19.82 9.62
C ASP A 346 -18.23 19.22 10.25
N VAL A 347 -18.24 17.91 10.48
CA VAL A 347 -17.06 17.17 10.95
C VAL A 347 -16.00 17.10 9.84
N TYR A 348 -16.40 16.74 8.62
CA TYR A 348 -15.49 16.59 7.50
C TYR A 348 -14.79 17.91 7.15
N GLN A 349 -15.52 19.02 7.12
CA GLN A 349 -14.98 20.38 6.93
C GLN A 349 -13.98 20.72 8.04
N SER A 350 -14.31 20.44 9.31
CA SER A 350 -13.40 20.69 10.43
C SER A 350 -12.06 19.98 10.27
N ILE A 351 -12.07 18.72 9.81
CA ILE A 351 -10.86 17.92 9.57
C ILE A 351 -10.07 18.50 8.38
N VAL A 352 -10.74 18.89 7.30
CA VAL A 352 -10.11 19.53 6.12
C VAL A 352 -9.47 20.87 6.51
N ASP A 353 -10.16 21.72 7.26
CA ASP A 353 -9.64 23.02 7.69
C ASP A 353 -8.45 22.88 8.63
N LYS A 354 -8.52 21.96 9.60
CA LYS A 354 -7.39 21.62 10.48
C LYS A 354 -6.18 21.20 9.65
N ARG A 355 -6.38 20.41 8.58
CA ARG A 355 -5.31 19.98 7.69
C ARG A 355 -4.70 21.13 6.91
N LEU A 356 -5.51 22.02 6.35
CA LEU A 356 -5.03 23.18 5.59
C LEU A 356 -4.22 24.12 6.49
N LYS A 357 -4.70 24.38 7.72
CA LYS A 357 -3.95 25.14 8.74
C LYS A 357 -2.62 24.47 9.08
N ALA A 358 -2.62 23.15 9.28
CA ALA A 358 -1.41 22.39 9.56
C ALA A 358 -0.41 22.39 8.39
N LYS A 359 -0.89 22.30 7.14
CA LYS A 359 -0.06 22.44 5.92
C LYS A 359 0.61 23.81 5.83
N ALA A 360 -0.10 24.88 6.22
CA ALA A 360 0.41 26.26 6.16
C ALA A 360 1.36 26.60 7.33
N THR A 361 1.38 25.78 8.39
CA THR A 361 2.19 26.03 9.58
C THR A 361 3.54 25.32 9.44
N PRO A 362 4.68 26.04 9.48
CA PRO A 362 6.00 25.40 9.49
C PRO A 362 6.22 24.57 10.75
N GLY A 363 6.88 23.43 10.61
CA GLY A 363 7.32 22.61 11.75
C GLY A 363 6.95 21.13 11.65
N LYS A 364 7.73 20.29 12.34
CA LYS A 364 7.56 18.82 12.29
C LYS A 364 6.20 18.36 12.83
N ILE A 365 5.72 18.98 13.91
CA ILE A 365 4.42 18.67 14.52
C ILE A 365 3.29 18.99 13.54
N ALA A 366 3.28 20.21 12.99
CA ALA A 366 2.28 20.63 12.01
C ALA A 366 2.28 19.74 10.75
N LYS A 367 3.46 19.36 10.26
CA LYS A 367 3.58 18.40 9.16
C LYS A 367 2.96 17.04 9.51
N SER A 368 3.30 16.50 10.68
CA SER A 368 2.73 15.24 11.17
C SER A 368 1.20 15.31 11.27
N THR A 369 0.65 16.39 11.83
CA THR A 369 -0.80 16.61 11.90
C THR A 369 -1.43 16.69 10.51
N ALA A 370 -0.81 17.38 9.55
CA ALA A 370 -1.31 17.47 8.18
C ALA A 370 -1.35 16.10 7.49
N ASP A 371 -0.35 15.25 7.74
CA ASP A 371 -0.27 13.88 7.22
C ASP A 371 -1.32 12.96 7.88
N SER A 372 -1.52 13.04 9.20
CA SER A 372 -2.62 12.36 9.92
C SER A 372 -3.99 12.66 9.33
N LEU A 373 -4.26 13.95 9.12
CA LEU A 373 -5.56 14.40 8.63
C LEU A 373 -5.72 14.03 7.15
N LYS A 374 -4.63 14.01 6.36
CA LYS A 374 -4.66 13.50 4.97
C LYS A 374 -5.13 12.05 4.93
N ILE A 375 -4.59 11.20 5.80
CA ILE A 375 -4.99 9.78 5.93
C ILE A 375 -6.48 9.66 6.27
N THR A 376 -6.95 10.43 7.26
CA THR A 376 -8.35 10.44 7.69
C THR A 376 -9.28 10.82 6.52
N ILE A 377 -8.96 11.91 5.84
CA ILE A 377 -9.78 12.47 4.76
C ILE A 377 -9.84 11.53 3.55
N ASN A 378 -8.70 10.99 3.12
CA ASN A 378 -8.61 10.09 1.95
C ASN A 378 -9.19 8.71 2.26
N GLY A 379 -8.97 8.19 3.47
CA GLY A 379 -9.52 6.91 3.92
C GLY A 379 -11.05 6.91 3.97
N ALA A 380 -11.64 8.04 4.34
CA ALA A 380 -13.10 8.21 4.39
C ALA A 380 -13.76 8.01 3.02
N PHE A 381 -13.16 8.55 1.94
CA PHE A 381 -13.67 8.36 0.58
C PHE A 381 -13.71 6.87 0.19
N GLY A 382 -12.63 6.12 0.48
CA GLY A 382 -12.59 4.68 0.20
C GLY A 382 -13.66 3.88 0.96
N LYS A 383 -14.00 4.32 2.18
CA LYS A 383 -15.02 3.70 3.03
C LYS A 383 -16.45 3.90 2.53
N LEU A 384 -16.72 4.92 1.70
CA LEU A 384 -18.03 5.10 1.03
C LEU A 384 -18.40 3.89 0.15
N GLY A 385 -17.41 3.17 -0.38
CA GLY A 385 -17.59 1.97 -1.21
C GLY A 385 -17.38 0.64 -0.48
N SER A 386 -17.24 0.63 0.84
CA SER A 386 -17.10 -0.60 1.60
C SER A 386 -18.43 -0.94 2.24
N GLU A 387 -19.12 -1.99 1.77
CA GLU A 387 -20.42 -2.34 2.35
C GLU A 387 -20.34 -2.57 3.86
N TYR A 388 -19.18 -2.97 4.39
CA TYR A 388 -18.92 -3.22 5.82
C TYR A 388 -18.74 -1.95 6.67
N SER A 389 -18.63 -0.78 6.04
CA SER A 389 -18.38 0.48 6.73
C SER A 389 -19.66 1.14 7.24
N CYS A 390 -19.57 1.87 8.36
CA CYS A 390 -20.64 2.78 8.78
C CYS A 390 -20.75 4.03 7.87
N LEU A 391 -19.72 4.32 7.06
CA LEU A 391 -19.73 5.40 6.07
C LEU A 391 -20.24 4.96 4.70
N TYR A 392 -20.62 3.69 4.53
CA TYR A 392 -21.04 3.15 3.24
C TYR A 392 -22.15 3.99 2.58
N ALA A 393 -21.86 4.54 1.42
CA ALA A 393 -22.74 5.42 0.66
C ALA A 393 -22.36 5.35 -0.84
N PRO A 394 -22.79 4.30 -1.56
CA PRO A 394 -22.33 4.05 -2.93
C PRO A 394 -22.82 5.13 -3.91
N GLN A 395 -23.98 5.74 -3.69
CA GLN A 395 -24.46 6.91 -4.43
C GLN A 395 -23.48 8.09 -4.33
N LEU A 396 -22.90 8.30 -3.14
CA LEU A 396 -21.95 9.36 -2.88
C LEU A 396 -20.59 9.08 -3.54
N LEU A 397 -20.12 7.83 -3.45
CA LEU A 397 -18.93 7.37 -4.15
C LEU A 397 -19.03 7.61 -5.66
N LEU A 398 -20.18 7.26 -6.25
CA LEU A 398 -20.46 7.48 -7.67
C LEU A 398 -20.42 8.97 -8.02
N GLN A 399 -21.15 9.79 -7.24
CA GLN A 399 -21.25 11.24 -7.46
C GLN A 399 -19.87 11.90 -7.42
N VAL A 400 -19.06 11.60 -6.41
CA VAL A 400 -17.72 12.19 -6.25
C VAL A 400 -16.80 11.79 -7.40
N THR A 401 -16.77 10.49 -7.71
CA THR A 401 -15.91 9.92 -8.76
C THR A 401 -16.21 10.51 -10.15
N LEU A 402 -17.49 10.56 -10.54
CA LEU A 402 -17.89 11.09 -11.85
C LEU A 402 -17.74 12.61 -11.94
N THR A 403 -17.98 13.35 -10.85
CA THR A 403 -17.68 14.78 -10.85
C THR A 403 -16.20 15.04 -11.05
N GLY A 404 -15.31 14.30 -10.39
CA GLY A 404 -13.87 14.46 -10.59
C GLY A 404 -13.49 14.27 -12.06
N GLN A 405 -13.90 13.15 -12.65
CA GLN A 405 -13.58 12.85 -14.04
C GLN A 405 -14.07 13.91 -15.03
N LEU A 406 -15.34 14.33 -14.89
CA LEU A 406 -15.90 15.34 -15.78
C LEU A 406 -15.28 16.73 -15.55
N SER A 407 -14.86 17.04 -14.31
CA SER A 407 -14.19 18.31 -14.00
C SER A 407 -12.78 18.35 -14.60
N LEU A 408 -12.01 17.25 -14.53
CA LEU A 408 -10.71 17.16 -15.22
C LEU A 408 -10.87 17.22 -16.74
N LEU A 409 -11.84 16.50 -17.32
CA LEU A 409 -12.11 16.58 -18.75
C LEU A 409 -12.48 18.00 -19.21
N LEU A 410 -13.16 18.77 -18.36
CA LEU A 410 -13.45 20.18 -18.64
C LEU A 410 -12.16 21.02 -18.66
N LEU A 411 -11.23 20.80 -17.72
CA LEU A 411 -9.92 21.48 -17.72
C LEU A 411 -9.13 21.14 -18.99
N ILE A 412 -9.09 19.86 -19.35
CA ILE A 412 -8.42 19.36 -20.56
C ILE A 412 -9.01 20.04 -21.81
N GLU A 413 -10.34 20.10 -21.92
CA GLU A 413 -11.02 20.79 -23.03
C GLU A 413 -10.66 22.28 -23.07
N MET A 414 -10.60 22.96 -21.92
CA MET A 414 -10.25 24.38 -21.85
C MET A 414 -8.83 24.64 -22.36
N ILE A 415 -7.85 23.81 -21.95
CA ILE A 415 -6.44 23.92 -22.34
C ILE A 415 -6.25 23.59 -23.83
N GLU A 416 -6.83 22.48 -24.31
CA GLU A 416 -6.72 22.05 -25.71
C GLU A 416 -7.37 23.06 -26.68
N ASN A 417 -8.45 23.73 -26.29
CA ASN A 417 -9.06 24.80 -27.09
C ASN A 417 -8.17 26.04 -27.27
N ARG A 418 -7.13 26.21 -26.44
CA ARG A 418 -6.10 27.24 -26.62
C ARG A 418 -4.92 26.76 -27.47
N GLY A 419 -4.99 25.54 -28.04
CA GLY A 419 -3.91 24.93 -28.80
C GLY A 419 -2.75 24.45 -27.92
N ILE A 420 -3.02 24.16 -26.64
CA ILE A 420 -2.03 23.65 -25.68
C ILE A 420 -2.33 22.18 -25.43
N SER A 421 -1.32 21.31 -25.58
CA SER A 421 -1.56 19.87 -25.54
C SER A 421 -1.51 19.30 -24.12
N VAL A 422 -2.51 18.51 -23.75
CA VAL A 422 -2.50 17.65 -22.57
C VAL A 422 -2.09 16.25 -22.97
N VAL A 423 -0.96 15.80 -22.45
CA VAL A 423 -0.29 14.58 -22.92
C VAL A 423 -0.52 13.36 -22.03
N SER A 424 -0.94 13.58 -20.79
CA SER A 424 -1.32 12.53 -19.84
C SER A 424 -2.35 13.07 -18.85
N ALA A 425 -3.24 12.23 -18.36
CA ALA A 425 -4.21 12.54 -17.32
C ALA A 425 -4.50 11.29 -16.48
N ASN A 426 -4.46 11.44 -15.17
CA ASN A 426 -4.81 10.39 -14.21
C ASN A 426 -6.05 10.81 -13.38
N THR A 427 -6.27 10.14 -12.25
CA THR A 427 -7.42 10.34 -11.37
C THR A 427 -7.60 11.80 -10.91
N ASP A 428 -6.52 12.51 -10.63
CA ASP A 428 -6.53 13.80 -9.94
C ASP A 428 -5.60 14.85 -10.57
N GLY A 429 -4.89 14.54 -11.65
CA GLY A 429 -3.97 15.47 -12.29
C GLY A 429 -3.75 15.24 -13.78
N ILE A 430 -3.12 16.23 -14.42
CA ILE A 430 -2.78 16.24 -15.84
C ILE A 430 -1.33 16.66 -16.06
N VAL A 431 -0.73 16.14 -17.13
CA VAL A 431 0.57 16.61 -17.63
C VAL A 431 0.34 17.38 -18.92
N VAL A 432 0.77 18.64 -18.93
CA VAL A 432 0.60 19.59 -20.03
C VAL A 432 1.93 19.80 -20.74
N LYS A 433 1.92 19.69 -22.07
CA LYS A 433 3.01 20.10 -22.95
C LYS A 433 2.71 21.51 -23.45
N CYS A 434 3.24 22.51 -22.74
CA CYS A 434 2.93 23.91 -22.96
C CYS A 434 3.99 24.60 -23.83
N PRO A 435 3.63 25.14 -25.02
CA PRO A 435 4.52 26.04 -25.74
C PRO A 435 4.96 27.21 -24.85
N ILE A 436 6.23 27.60 -24.89
CA ILE A 436 6.77 28.62 -23.97
C ILE A 436 5.99 29.93 -24.06
N HIS A 437 5.63 30.36 -25.27
CA HIS A 437 4.88 31.60 -25.50
C HIS A 437 3.39 31.55 -25.05
N ARG A 438 2.89 30.39 -24.62
CA ARG A 438 1.49 30.19 -24.18
C ARG A 438 1.33 29.88 -22.69
N GLN A 439 2.38 30.03 -21.88
CA GLN A 439 2.29 29.79 -20.43
C GLN A 439 1.24 30.70 -19.75
N CYS A 440 1.12 31.96 -20.21
CA CYS A 440 0.07 32.87 -19.73
C CYS A 440 -1.34 32.36 -20.07
N ASP A 441 -1.55 31.84 -21.29
CA ASP A 441 -2.84 31.25 -21.70
C ASP A 441 -3.19 30.04 -20.82
N LEU A 442 -2.20 29.17 -20.54
CA LEU A 442 -2.39 28.01 -19.65
C LEU A 442 -2.82 28.46 -18.26
N GLN A 443 -2.10 29.42 -17.67
CA GLN A 443 -2.41 29.92 -16.32
C GLN A 443 -3.78 30.60 -16.28
N GLU A 444 -4.20 31.29 -17.34
CA GLU A 444 -5.54 31.89 -17.46
C GLU A 444 -6.63 30.79 -17.42
N GLU A 445 -6.50 29.74 -18.22
CA GLU A 445 -7.50 28.65 -18.26
C GLU A 445 -7.52 27.84 -16.96
N VAL A 446 -6.37 27.55 -16.35
CA VAL A 446 -6.29 26.91 -15.03
C VAL A 446 -6.98 27.79 -13.98
N SER A 447 -6.67 29.09 -13.91
CA SER A 447 -7.28 30.02 -12.94
C SER A 447 -8.79 30.14 -13.15
N ARG A 448 -9.25 30.15 -14.41
CA ARG A 448 -10.67 30.16 -14.75
C ARG A 448 -11.36 28.87 -14.29
N TRP A 449 -10.72 27.73 -14.51
CA TRP A 449 -11.23 26.43 -14.09
C TRP A 449 -11.30 26.31 -12.56
N GLU A 450 -10.25 26.72 -11.85
CA GLU A 450 -10.21 26.79 -10.38
C GLU A 450 -11.35 27.67 -9.84
N LYS A 451 -11.61 28.82 -10.47
CA LYS A 451 -12.70 29.72 -10.07
C LYS A 451 -14.09 29.11 -10.25
N VAL A 452 -14.36 28.39 -11.35
CA VAL A 452 -15.70 27.80 -11.58
C VAL A 452 -15.93 26.52 -10.79
N THR A 453 -14.87 25.77 -10.49
CA THR A 453 -14.95 24.51 -9.74
C THR A 453 -14.76 24.68 -8.24
N GLN A 454 -14.14 25.80 -7.82
CA GLN A 454 -13.65 26.03 -6.46
C GLN A 454 -12.63 24.96 -6.03
N PHE A 455 -11.82 24.49 -6.99
CA PHE A 455 -10.68 23.61 -6.73
C PHE A 455 -9.36 24.39 -6.78
N THR A 456 -8.29 23.77 -6.31
CA THR A 456 -6.93 24.32 -6.35
C THR A 456 -5.96 23.29 -6.90
N THR A 457 -5.05 23.72 -7.77
CA THR A 457 -4.02 22.88 -8.37
C THR A 457 -2.64 23.20 -7.79
N GLU A 458 -1.82 22.16 -7.62
CA GLU A 458 -0.39 22.26 -7.32
C GLU A 458 0.39 22.05 -8.64
N GLU A 459 1.42 22.87 -8.88
CA GLU A 459 2.26 22.78 -10.08
C GLU A 459 3.58 22.06 -9.80
N THR A 460 4.03 21.23 -10.74
CA THR A 460 5.40 20.72 -10.79
C THR A 460 5.92 20.74 -12.22
N VAL A 461 7.11 21.31 -12.43
CA VAL A 461 7.75 21.38 -13.75
C VAL A 461 8.64 20.16 -13.95
N TYR A 462 8.52 19.52 -15.13
CA TYR A 462 9.37 18.40 -15.52
C TYR A 462 10.36 18.81 -16.61
N LYS A 463 11.60 18.32 -16.50
CA LYS A 463 12.56 18.29 -17.61
C LYS A 463 12.16 17.24 -18.65
N ALA A 464 11.69 16.10 -18.19
CA ALA A 464 11.28 15.01 -19.07
C ALA A 464 10.24 14.10 -18.41
N ILE A 465 9.44 13.45 -19.25
CA ILE A 465 8.55 12.36 -18.85
C ILE A 465 8.59 11.25 -19.89
N TYR A 466 8.84 10.04 -19.42
CA TYR A 466 8.90 8.82 -20.21
C TYR A 466 7.84 7.85 -19.69
N SER A 467 6.92 7.43 -20.55
CA SER A 467 5.72 6.70 -20.12
C SER A 467 5.51 5.48 -20.98
N ARG A 468 5.42 4.29 -20.36
CA ARG A 468 4.84 3.13 -21.03
C ARG A 468 3.33 3.30 -21.17
N ASP A 469 2.70 3.79 -20.10
CA ASP A 469 1.29 4.13 -19.96
C ASP A 469 1.09 5.04 -18.74
N VAL A 470 -0.11 5.59 -18.54
CA VAL A 470 -0.46 6.51 -17.44
C VAL A 470 -0.12 6.01 -16.02
N ASN A 471 0.00 4.69 -15.84
CA ASN A 471 0.30 4.08 -14.54
C ASN A 471 1.75 3.60 -14.42
N ASN A 472 2.54 3.71 -15.47
CA ASN A 472 3.91 3.23 -15.54
C ASN A 472 4.77 4.25 -16.31
N TYR A 473 5.41 5.15 -15.55
CA TYR A 473 6.24 6.22 -16.10
C TYR A 473 7.41 6.58 -15.18
N ILE A 474 8.37 7.31 -15.75
CA ILE A 474 9.49 7.98 -15.10
C ILE A 474 9.44 9.45 -15.51
N ALA A 475 9.29 10.36 -14.56
CA ALA A 475 9.42 11.80 -14.75
C ALA A 475 10.68 12.31 -14.05
N ILE A 476 11.33 13.29 -14.66
CA ILE A 476 12.53 13.95 -14.16
C ILE A 476 12.14 15.40 -13.88
N GLY A 477 12.22 15.81 -12.62
CA GLY A 477 11.95 17.18 -12.18
C GLY A 477 12.97 18.18 -12.72
N ASP A 478 12.64 19.46 -12.64
CA ASP A 478 13.54 20.58 -12.97
C ASP A 478 14.87 20.53 -12.19
N GLN A 479 14.84 20.04 -10.94
CA GLN A 479 16.03 19.84 -10.11
C GLN A 479 16.73 18.48 -10.33
N GLY A 480 16.22 17.64 -11.24
CA GLY A 480 16.79 16.32 -11.57
C GLY A 480 16.39 15.21 -10.60
N ASP A 481 15.41 15.44 -9.73
CA ASP A 481 14.77 14.41 -8.92
C ASP A 481 13.85 13.52 -9.75
N PHE A 482 13.65 12.28 -9.31
CA PHE A 482 12.83 11.31 -10.02
C PHE A 482 11.45 11.17 -9.37
N LYS A 483 10.40 11.19 -10.20
CA LYS A 483 9.06 10.69 -9.85
C LYS A 483 8.78 9.47 -10.74
N ALA A 484 8.57 8.31 -10.12
CA ALA A 484 8.26 7.08 -10.85
C ALA A 484 6.94 6.48 -10.37
N LYS A 485 6.23 5.83 -11.29
CA LYS A 485 4.97 5.12 -11.00
C LYS A 485 5.02 3.70 -11.59
N GLY A 486 4.30 2.78 -10.94
CA GLY A 486 4.11 1.43 -11.46
C GLY A 486 5.35 0.55 -11.28
N SER A 487 5.76 -0.14 -12.36
CA SER A 487 6.88 -1.08 -12.36
C SER A 487 8.27 -0.41 -12.34
N TYR A 488 8.34 0.90 -12.53
CA TYR A 488 9.61 1.64 -12.62
C TYR A 488 10.07 2.25 -11.31
N VAL A 489 9.35 2.03 -10.20
CA VAL A 489 9.75 2.53 -8.89
C VAL A 489 11.01 1.82 -8.41
N CYS A 490 11.97 2.59 -7.92
CA CYS A 490 13.17 2.12 -7.22
C CYS A 490 13.63 3.17 -6.19
N ASP A 491 14.72 2.86 -5.50
CA ASP A 491 15.32 3.69 -4.45
C ASP A 491 15.55 5.16 -4.80
N LEU A 492 15.83 5.46 -6.08
CA LEU A 492 16.07 6.83 -6.57
C LEU A 492 14.79 7.68 -6.64
N SER A 493 13.62 7.04 -6.67
CA SER A 493 12.31 7.69 -6.86
C SER A 493 11.43 7.70 -5.59
N MET A 494 11.82 6.95 -4.56
CA MET A 494 11.05 6.86 -3.31
C MET A 494 11.31 8.08 -2.42
N LYS A 495 10.24 8.72 -1.93
CA LYS A 495 10.35 9.88 -1.03
C LYS A 495 10.40 9.45 0.43
N ASN A 496 9.62 8.43 0.80
CA ASN A 496 9.63 7.80 2.10
C ASN A 496 9.95 6.31 1.94
N LYS A 497 11.25 5.99 1.90
CA LYS A 497 11.72 4.60 1.75
C LYS A 497 11.11 3.67 2.80
N ASP A 498 10.94 4.13 4.04
CA ASP A 498 10.44 3.31 5.16
C ASP A 498 9.09 2.68 4.88
N ARG A 499 8.15 3.46 4.35
CA ARG A 499 6.80 3.00 4.01
C ARG A 499 6.67 2.54 2.56
N GLU A 500 7.29 3.23 1.60
CA GLU A 500 7.12 2.94 0.17
C GLU A 500 7.77 1.62 -0.24
N SER A 501 8.91 1.25 0.34
CA SER A 501 9.56 -0.04 0.06
C SER A 501 8.69 -1.23 0.49
N LEU A 502 7.83 -1.04 1.47
CA LEU A 502 6.89 -2.06 1.93
C LEU A 502 5.70 -2.25 0.98
N MET A 503 5.46 -1.34 0.02
CA MET A 503 4.30 -1.39 -0.87
C MET A 503 4.54 -2.21 -2.15
N LYS A 504 5.81 -2.42 -2.51
CA LYS A 504 6.22 -3.04 -3.77
C LYS A 504 7.16 -4.20 -3.50
N ASN A 505 7.02 -5.24 -4.31
CA ASN A 505 8.02 -6.30 -4.30
C ASN A 505 9.26 -5.82 -5.05
N PRO A 506 10.46 -6.11 -4.54
CA PRO A 506 11.67 -5.98 -5.34
C PRO A 506 11.56 -6.80 -6.63
N GLU A 507 11.91 -6.20 -7.76
CA GLU A 507 11.94 -6.85 -9.06
C GLU A 507 13.08 -6.28 -9.91
N PHE A 508 14.31 -6.75 -9.64
CA PHE A 508 15.51 -6.36 -10.40
C PHE A 508 15.68 -4.83 -10.47
N THR A 509 15.57 -4.16 -9.32
CA THR A 509 15.49 -2.69 -9.23
C THR A 509 16.74 -1.98 -9.75
N ILE A 510 17.89 -2.66 -9.83
CA ILE A 510 19.10 -2.15 -10.49
C ILE A 510 18.82 -1.72 -11.94
N CYS A 511 17.93 -2.40 -12.65
CA CYS A 511 17.57 -2.02 -14.03
C CYS A 511 16.81 -0.69 -14.07
N ASN A 512 15.91 -0.46 -13.11
CA ASN A 512 15.18 0.81 -12.99
C ASN A 512 16.16 1.94 -12.65
N GLU A 513 17.09 1.72 -11.72
CA GLU A 513 18.12 2.71 -11.36
C GLU A 513 19.03 3.05 -12.55
N ALA A 514 19.55 2.04 -13.26
CA ALA A 514 20.41 2.25 -14.42
C ALA A 514 19.71 3.03 -15.54
N VAL A 515 18.44 2.72 -15.81
CA VAL A 515 17.62 3.45 -16.79
C VAL A 515 17.38 4.89 -16.33
N MET A 516 17.05 5.12 -15.05
CA MET A 516 16.83 6.48 -14.53
C MET A 516 18.07 7.36 -14.67
N LEU A 517 19.24 6.84 -14.27
CA LEU A 517 20.50 7.57 -14.38
C LEU A 517 20.85 7.86 -15.85
N PHE A 518 20.75 6.84 -16.71
CA PHE A 518 20.95 7.02 -18.15
C PHE A 518 20.04 8.10 -18.75
N LEU A 519 18.73 8.09 -18.43
CA LEU A 519 17.77 9.07 -18.94
C LEU A 519 18.04 10.51 -18.43
N ARG A 520 18.59 10.66 -17.22
CA ARG A 520 18.85 11.97 -16.62
C ARG A 520 20.16 12.60 -17.10
N ASP A 521 21.24 11.84 -17.12
CA ASP A 521 22.60 12.36 -17.29
C ASP A 521 23.48 11.55 -18.26
N GLY A 522 22.92 10.55 -18.94
CA GLY A 522 23.65 9.73 -19.90
C GLY A 522 24.64 8.75 -19.26
N THR A 523 24.58 8.53 -17.93
CA THR A 523 25.41 7.51 -17.27
C THR A 523 25.21 6.15 -17.93
N SER A 524 26.31 5.48 -18.30
CA SER A 524 26.26 4.16 -18.92
C SER A 524 25.49 3.15 -18.07
N ILE A 525 24.53 2.47 -18.71
CA ILE A 525 23.76 1.37 -18.10
C ILE A 525 24.70 0.28 -17.62
N GLU A 526 25.62 -0.16 -18.49
CA GLU A 526 26.61 -1.19 -18.16
C GLU A 526 27.45 -0.80 -16.94
N LYS A 527 27.94 0.46 -16.90
CA LYS A 527 28.70 0.98 -15.76
C LYS A 527 27.88 0.89 -14.47
N THR A 528 26.62 1.31 -14.49
CA THR A 528 25.75 1.29 -13.31
C THR A 528 25.54 -0.13 -12.79
N ILE A 529 25.24 -1.08 -13.68
CA ILE A 529 24.98 -2.47 -13.28
C ILE A 529 26.27 -3.13 -12.78
N ARG A 530 27.39 -3.04 -13.51
CA ARG A 530 28.64 -3.74 -13.17
C ARG A 530 29.34 -3.20 -11.92
N THR A 531 29.15 -1.94 -11.58
CA THR A 531 29.74 -1.35 -10.37
C THR A 531 28.91 -1.56 -9.12
N CYS A 532 27.66 -2.03 -9.25
CA CYS A 532 26.80 -2.32 -8.11
C CYS A 532 27.23 -3.63 -7.43
N GLN A 533 27.57 -3.57 -6.14
CA GLN A 533 27.92 -4.73 -5.31
C GLN A 533 26.81 -5.08 -4.30
N ASP A 534 25.60 -4.57 -4.52
CA ASP A 534 24.45 -4.82 -3.65
C ASP A 534 23.47 -5.80 -4.30
N ILE A 535 23.55 -7.08 -3.90
CA ILE A 535 22.69 -8.16 -4.38
C ILE A 535 21.19 -7.85 -4.20
N ARG A 536 20.82 -7.02 -3.21
CA ARG A 536 19.42 -6.64 -2.95
C ARG A 536 18.78 -5.93 -4.15
N LYS A 537 19.58 -5.27 -5.00
CA LYS A 537 19.07 -4.61 -6.22
C LYS A 537 18.92 -5.56 -7.42
N PHE A 538 19.56 -6.73 -7.37
CA PHE A 538 19.54 -7.74 -8.42
C PHE A 538 18.50 -8.83 -8.19
N VAL A 539 17.77 -8.81 -7.09
CA VAL A 539 16.77 -9.85 -6.81
C VAL A 539 15.37 -9.46 -7.24
N ALA A 540 14.58 -10.48 -7.56
CA ALA A 540 13.12 -10.43 -7.53
C ALA A 540 12.59 -11.18 -6.30
N VAL A 541 11.48 -10.70 -5.73
CA VAL A 541 10.77 -11.33 -4.61
C VAL A 541 9.33 -11.60 -5.01
N ARG A 542 8.83 -12.82 -4.79
CA ARG A 542 7.46 -13.18 -5.14
C ARG A 542 6.81 -14.12 -4.13
N LYS A 543 5.54 -13.86 -3.84
CA LYS A 543 4.65 -14.82 -3.19
C LYS A 543 4.16 -15.84 -4.22
N VAL A 544 4.35 -17.12 -3.94
CA VAL A 544 3.97 -18.24 -4.80
C VAL A 544 2.91 -19.08 -4.08
N ASN A 545 1.75 -19.23 -4.73
CA ASN A 545 0.64 -19.96 -4.12
C ASN A 545 0.97 -21.46 -4.04
N GLY A 546 0.88 -22.04 -2.84
CA GLY A 546 1.26 -23.42 -2.58
C GLY A 546 2.77 -23.66 -2.46
N GLY A 547 3.59 -22.60 -2.52
CA GLY A 547 5.06 -22.70 -2.41
C GLY A 547 5.77 -22.82 -3.75
N ALA A 548 7.07 -22.50 -3.73
CA ALA A 548 7.97 -22.60 -4.86
C ALA A 548 8.98 -23.74 -4.65
N MET A 549 9.52 -24.26 -5.74
CA MET A 549 10.64 -25.20 -5.71
C MET A 549 11.61 -24.92 -6.85
N LYS A 550 12.84 -25.41 -6.70
CA LYS A 550 13.79 -25.50 -7.80
C LYS A 550 14.59 -26.79 -7.68
N ASN A 551 14.72 -27.53 -8.78
CA ASN A 551 15.47 -28.80 -8.83
C ASN A 551 15.02 -29.82 -7.76
N GLY A 552 13.71 -29.85 -7.44
CA GLY A 552 13.14 -30.73 -6.41
C GLY A 552 13.24 -30.20 -4.97
N GLU A 553 13.94 -29.09 -4.72
CA GLU A 553 14.06 -28.48 -3.40
C GLU A 553 12.95 -27.45 -3.16
N TYR A 554 12.21 -27.59 -2.05
CA TYR A 554 11.17 -26.65 -1.65
C TYR A 554 11.77 -25.36 -1.08
N LEU A 555 11.34 -24.22 -1.61
CA LEU A 555 11.88 -22.88 -1.28
C LEU A 555 10.92 -22.05 -0.41
N GLY A 556 9.69 -22.52 -0.19
CA GLY A 556 8.68 -21.77 0.56
C GLY A 556 7.70 -20.96 -0.28
N LYS A 557 6.71 -20.36 0.39
CA LYS A 557 5.66 -19.52 -0.23
C LYS A 557 6.12 -18.13 -0.65
N VAL A 558 7.27 -17.66 -0.17
CA VAL A 558 7.89 -16.41 -0.61
C VAL A 558 9.29 -16.74 -1.06
N VAL A 559 9.56 -16.56 -2.35
CA VAL A 559 10.85 -16.89 -2.97
C VAL A 559 11.55 -15.62 -3.45
N ARG A 560 12.87 -15.62 -3.32
CA ARG A 560 13.76 -14.54 -3.77
C ARG A 560 14.87 -15.11 -4.63
N TRP A 561 15.16 -14.49 -5.77
CA TRP A 561 16.17 -14.99 -6.71
C TRP A 561 16.84 -13.86 -7.49
N TYR A 562 18.07 -14.08 -7.93
CA TYR A 562 18.77 -13.29 -8.95
C TYR A 562 18.91 -14.11 -10.24
N ILE A 563 19.27 -13.49 -11.36
CA ILE A 563 19.57 -14.20 -12.61
C ILE A 563 21.06 -14.55 -12.68
N LYS A 564 21.35 -15.85 -12.77
CA LYS A 564 22.70 -16.42 -12.77
C LYS A 564 23.19 -16.70 -14.18
N GLU A 565 24.48 -16.46 -14.42
CA GLU A 565 25.13 -16.74 -15.70
C GLU A 565 25.24 -18.25 -15.92
N GLY A 566 24.90 -18.71 -17.13
CA GLY A 566 24.90 -20.13 -17.49
C GLY A 566 23.77 -20.97 -16.88
N GLU A 567 22.84 -20.37 -16.14
CA GLU A 567 21.65 -21.04 -15.60
C GLU A 567 20.49 -20.96 -16.60
N PHE A 568 19.86 -22.10 -16.92
CA PHE A 568 18.74 -22.17 -17.88
C PHE A 568 17.44 -22.70 -17.26
N GLY A 569 17.49 -23.17 -16.01
CA GLY A 569 16.31 -23.68 -15.30
C GLY A 569 15.33 -22.59 -14.90
N ILE A 570 14.17 -23.02 -14.41
CA ILE A 570 13.11 -22.15 -13.88
C ILE A 570 12.91 -22.43 -12.39
N ILE A 571 12.25 -21.50 -11.69
CA ILE A 571 11.65 -21.77 -10.40
C ILE A 571 10.20 -22.18 -10.68
N GLU A 572 9.76 -23.26 -10.05
CA GLU A 572 8.47 -23.88 -10.30
C GLU A 572 7.53 -23.69 -9.11
N TYR A 573 6.23 -23.68 -9.37
CA TYR A 573 5.22 -23.81 -8.32
C TYR A 573 5.26 -25.25 -7.80
N TRP A 574 5.44 -25.42 -6.49
CA TRP A 574 5.42 -26.74 -5.83
C TRP A 574 4.14 -27.53 -6.15
N LYS A 575 3.01 -26.82 -6.23
CA LYS A 575 1.70 -27.44 -6.43
C LYS A 575 1.51 -28.12 -7.79
N ASN A 576 2.10 -27.58 -8.85
CA ASN A 576 1.75 -28.02 -10.22
C ASN A 576 2.87 -27.89 -11.27
N GLY A 577 4.10 -27.53 -10.88
CA GLY A 577 5.22 -27.40 -11.81
C GLY A 577 5.16 -26.17 -12.73
N ASN A 578 4.16 -25.29 -12.59
CA ASN A 578 4.09 -24.09 -13.42
C ASN A 578 5.31 -23.20 -13.17
N LYS A 579 5.73 -22.43 -14.18
CA LYS A 579 6.81 -21.46 -14.02
C LYS A 579 6.41 -20.29 -13.10
N VAL A 580 7.28 -19.95 -12.15
CA VAL A 580 7.25 -18.67 -11.43
C VAL A 580 7.63 -17.55 -12.42
N PRO A 581 6.78 -16.53 -12.66
CA PRO A 581 7.09 -15.59 -13.75
C PRO A 581 8.35 -14.76 -13.48
N ASN A 582 9.14 -14.56 -14.54
CA ASN A 582 10.46 -13.93 -14.55
C ASN A 582 11.57 -14.74 -13.81
N SER A 583 11.42 -16.06 -13.72
CA SER A 583 12.41 -16.94 -13.07
C SER A 583 13.32 -17.71 -14.04
N ASP A 584 13.24 -17.47 -15.35
CA ASP A 584 14.13 -18.12 -16.32
C ASP A 584 15.59 -17.75 -16.00
N GLY A 585 16.45 -18.74 -15.75
CA GLY A 585 17.82 -18.52 -15.27
C GLY A 585 17.92 -18.08 -13.81
N GLY A 586 16.83 -18.15 -13.05
CA GLY A 586 16.75 -17.66 -11.68
C GLY A 586 17.45 -18.57 -10.68
N CYS A 587 18.43 -18.05 -9.94
CA CYS A 587 19.09 -18.72 -8.82
C CYS A 587 18.48 -18.25 -7.48
N PRO A 588 17.82 -19.14 -6.72
CA PRO A 588 17.26 -18.80 -5.41
C PRO A 588 18.33 -18.31 -4.44
N VAL A 589 18.01 -17.24 -3.71
CA VAL A 589 18.86 -16.63 -2.68
C VAL A 589 18.01 -16.32 -1.45
N MET A 590 17.58 -17.39 -0.79
CA MET A 590 16.72 -17.31 0.40
C MET A 590 17.48 -16.70 1.58
N ASN A 591 18.79 -16.95 1.68
CA ASN A 591 19.70 -16.31 2.60
C ASN A 591 20.69 -15.46 1.81
N PHE A 592 20.83 -14.18 2.16
CA PHE A 592 21.90 -13.38 1.58
C PHE A 592 23.26 -13.84 2.12
N GLY A 593 24.28 -13.67 1.27
CA GLY A 593 25.67 -13.88 1.61
C GLY A 593 26.53 -12.85 0.88
N ASN A 594 27.75 -13.22 0.52
CA ASN A 594 28.60 -12.39 -0.31
C ASN A 594 27.96 -12.11 -1.68
N PHE A 595 28.34 -10.99 -2.30
CA PHE A 595 27.89 -10.66 -3.65
C PHE A 595 28.29 -11.79 -4.64
N PRO A 596 27.36 -12.34 -5.43
CA PRO A 596 27.66 -13.45 -6.32
C PRO A 596 28.64 -13.05 -7.43
N SER A 597 29.59 -13.92 -7.74
CA SER A 597 30.53 -13.73 -8.87
C SER A 597 29.94 -14.14 -10.22
N ASP A 598 28.76 -14.78 -10.22
CA ASP A 598 28.10 -15.40 -11.37
C ASP A 598 26.80 -14.68 -11.79
N ILE A 599 26.74 -13.37 -11.56
CA ILE A 599 25.62 -12.53 -12.02
C ILE A 599 25.60 -12.51 -13.55
N ASN A 600 24.44 -12.79 -14.15
CA ASN A 600 24.24 -12.65 -15.59
C ASN A 600 24.06 -11.17 -15.98
N TYR A 601 25.16 -10.42 -16.05
CA TYR A 601 25.13 -8.98 -16.36
C TYR A 601 24.43 -8.65 -17.68
N GLU A 602 24.56 -9.52 -18.70
CA GLU A 602 23.93 -9.30 -20.00
C GLU A 602 22.40 -9.31 -19.90
N TRP A 603 21.83 -10.25 -19.14
CA TRP A 603 20.38 -10.28 -18.92
C TRP A 603 19.84 -8.98 -18.31
N TYR A 604 20.55 -8.41 -17.32
CA TYR A 604 20.14 -7.13 -16.72
C TYR A 604 20.30 -5.96 -17.69
N HIS A 605 21.32 -6.00 -18.54
CA HIS A 605 21.57 -5.02 -19.60
C HIS A 605 20.44 -5.05 -20.65
N GLU A 606 20.09 -6.22 -21.16
CA GLU A 606 18.97 -6.44 -22.08
C GLU A 606 17.63 -5.98 -21.46
N ARG A 607 17.40 -6.28 -20.18
CA ARG A 607 16.22 -5.81 -19.45
C ARG A 607 16.13 -4.29 -19.41
N CYS A 608 17.26 -3.58 -19.24
CA CYS A 608 17.26 -2.11 -19.28
C CYS A 608 16.84 -1.57 -20.66
N PHE A 609 17.30 -2.18 -21.76
CA PHE A 609 16.83 -1.82 -23.10
C PHE A 609 15.35 -2.12 -23.31
N GLY A 610 14.86 -3.23 -22.75
CA GLY A 610 13.44 -3.55 -22.71
C GLY A 610 12.63 -2.44 -22.04
N ILE A 611 13.10 -1.95 -20.88
CA ILE A 611 12.49 -0.83 -20.16
C ILE A 611 12.53 0.45 -21.02
N LEU A 612 13.67 0.82 -21.59
CA LEU A 612 13.77 2.01 -22.47
C LEU A 612 12.80 1.94 -23.67
N LYS A 613 12.69 0.77 -24.30
CA LYS A 613 11.74 0.53 -25.40
C LYS A 613 10.28 0.62 -24.95
N ASP A 614 9.97 0.19 -23.74
CA ASP A 614 8.64 0.34 -23.16
C ASP A 614 8.31 1.79 -22.81
N LEU A 615 9.30 2.55 -22.38
CA LEU A 615 9.20 3.99 -22.11
C LEU A 615 9.16 4.84 -23.38
N GLY A 616 9.25 4.23 -24.58
CA GLY A 616 9.22 4.95 -25.86
C GLY A 616 10.53 5.67 -26.21
N TYR A 617 11.62 5.43 -25.45
CA TYR A 617 12.93 6.01 -25.73
C TYR A 617 13.46 5.54 -27.09
N GLY A 618 14.06 6.44 -27.88
CA GLY A 618 14.64 6.14 -29.19
C GLY A 618 13.65 5.97 -30.35
N ARG A 619 12.33 6.06 -30.13
CA ARG A 619 11.38 6.20 -31.25
C ARG A 619 11.52 7.59 -31.86
N LYS A 620 11.87 7.67 -33.14
CA LYS A 620 11.61 8.88 -33.94
C LYS A 620 10.10 9.09 -33.91
N VAL A 621 9.67 10.29 -33.56
CA VAL A 621 8.27 10.71 -33.70
C VAL A 621 7.96 10.56 -35.19
N GLU A 622 7.20 9.54 -35.57
CA GLU A 622 6.56 9.54 -36.88
C GLU A 622 5.63 10.74 -36.86
N THR A 623 6.04 11.82 -37.54
CA THR A 623 5.14 12.86 -37.99
C THR A 623 3.95 12.18 -38.64
N GLN A 624 2.78 12.26 -37.99
CA GLN A 624 1.50 12.01 -38.62
C GLN A 624 1.28 13.12 -39.67
N LEU A 625 1.96 12.99 -40.79
CA LEU A 625 1.65 13.65 -42.05
C LEU A 625 1.59 12.53 -43.07
N GLY A 626 0.38 12.07 -43.35
CA GLY A 626 0.13 11.05 -44.33
C GLY A 626 -1.26 10.48 -44.17
N LEU A 627 -2.24 11.14 -44.76
CA LEU A 627 -3.14 10.56 -45.77
C LEU A 627 -4.10 11.67 -46.25
N PHE A 628 -3.97 11.95 -47.55
CA PHE A 628 -4.76 12.74 -48.50
C PHE A 628 -5.99 13.52 -48.02
#